data_AF-A0A964YKQ1-F1
#
_entry.id   AF-A0A964YKQ1-F1
#
_cell.length_a   1.000
_cell.length_b   1.000
_cell.length_c   1.000
_cell.angle_alpha   90.00
_cell.angle_beta   90.00
_cell.angle_gamma   90.00
#
_symmetry.space_group_name_H-M   'P 1'
#
loop_
_entity.id
_entity.type
_entity.pdbx_description
1 polymer ?
#
loop_
_entity_poly.entity_id
_entity_poly.type
_entity_poly.pdbx_seq_one_letter_code
_entity_poly.pdbx_strand_id
1 'polypeptide(L)'
;MTEESWVTVRIHQRLDAIYQDADGIDNPGPYFDNATQTMVVPTVVDALANNGIVYKGIGIGYSDGIVDNERFGMRRFTYYTSTSAYPYNDPGPAAEFYNFMEGQWANGSEMYYGGLGSTPGVLSDYMFPGTSDPLHWSTGGTDMSAQYPNGWDESTNNNPAGDRRFVQSAGPFTLKPGAVNNITVGIVYGRSTEGSLMASVEAMKRADTKAQALFDACFKILSPPDAPKLTIQELDKELILMIENPISSNNYQEAYEEIDEINIPDPNVDRKYRFEGYQIFQLKNQDVSVADIADPTKARLVAQCDIKNNISRIINFEFDEALGFSVPVEKVDGENKGIRHSFQILEDAFAQGARRLVNHKTYYYVAVAYAYNQFKKYDPNDALFLDGQKIPYISSRLNFDGTAISSTPAVPHNPMPEADGTYQMIGYGSTPRITRLDG
;
A
#
# COMPACT_ATOMS: atom_id res chain seq x y z
N MET A 1 -4.62 35.00 -17.16
CA MET A 1 -4.77 33.70 -17.84
C MET A 1 -5.27 32.75 -16.78
N THR A 2 -6.49 32.27 -16.97
CA THR A 2 -7.27 31.47 -16.03
C THR A 2 -6.57 30.13 -15.76
N GLU A 3 -6.54 29.73 -14.48
CA GLU A 3 -6.12 28.41 -14.02
C GLU A 3 -7.05 27.35 -14.62
N GLU A 4 -6.68 26.79 -15.77
CA GLU A 4 -7.29 25.57 -16.27
C GLU A 4 -6.55 24.39 -15.64
N SER A 5 -7.22 23.77 -14.68
CA SER A 5 -6.77 22.56 -14.01
C SER A 5 -6.96 21.41 -14.98
N TRP A 6 -5.86 20.94 -15.57
CA TRP A 6 -5.87 19.71 -16.36
C TRP A 6 -6.09 18.54 -15.41
N VAL A 7 -7.32 18.01 -15.42
CA VAL A 7 -7.67 16.76 -14.75
C VAL A 7 -7.27 15.66 -15.72
N THR A 8 -6.11 15.06 -15.49
CA THR A 8 -5.74 13.83 -16.20
C THR A 8 -6.04 12.65 -15.30
N VAL A 9 -7.02 11.87 -15.72
CA VAL A 9 -7.31 10.56 -15.13
C VAL A 9 -6.62 9.53 -16.00
N ARG A 10 -5.57 8.87 -15.51
CA ARG A 10 -5.17 7.57 -16.07
C ARG A 10 -5.94 6.57 -15.23
N ILE A 11 -6.92 5.97 -15.87
CA ILE A 11 -7.74 4.97 -15.23
C ILE A 11 -7.14 3.62 -15.61
N HIS A 12 -6.39 3.00 -14.70
CA HIS A 12 -6.23 1.55 -14.71
C HIS A 12 -7.60 0.94 -14.34
N GLN A 13 -8.44 0.76 -15.35
CA GLN A 13 -9.46 -0.27 -15.26
C GLN A 13 -8.84 -1.55 -15.79
N ARG A 14 -8.26 -2.31 -14.86
CA ARG A 14 -8.36 -3.76 -14.97
C ARG A 14 -9.82 -4.10 -14.73
N LEU A 15 -10.58 -4.25 -15.82
CA LEU A 15 -11.95 -4.77 -15.84
C LEU A 15 -11.93 -6.29 -15.53
N ASP A 16 -11.27 -6.68 -14.44
CA ASP A 16 -10.94 -8.08 -14.16
C ASP A 16 -12.17 -8.85 -13.73
N ALA A 17 -12.84 -9.48 -14.68
CA ALA A 17 -14.17 -9.98 -14.36
C ALA A 17 -14.73 -11.07 -15.23
N ILE A 18 -14.34 -11.08 -16.50
CA ILE A 18 -15.04 -11.86 -17.51
C ILE A 18 -13.99 -12.66 -18.27
N TYR A 19 -14.19 -13.98 -18.22
CA TYR A 19 -13.39 -14.95 -18.94
C TYR A 19 -13.32 -14.57 -20.41
N GLN A 20 -12.11 -14.58 -20.95
CA GLN A 20 -11.84 -14.18 -22.31
C GLN A 20 -12.58 -15.07 -23.31
N ASP A 21 -12.24 -16.35 -23.32
CA ASP A 21 -12.86 -17.38 -24.12
C ASP A 21 -12.69 -18.74 -23.41
N ALA A 22 -13.07 -19.82 -24.11
CA ALA A 22 -12.93 -21.18 -23.63
C ALA A 22 -12.46 -22.02 -24.81
N ASP A 23 -11.27 -21.70 -25.30
CA ASP A 23 -10.66 -22.31 -26.49
C ASP A 23 -9.77 -23.51 -26.14
N GLY A 24 -9.58 -23.80 -24.84
CA GLY A 24 -8.79 -24.90 -24.32
C GLY A 24 -7.29 -24.63 -24.34
N ILE A 25 -6.89 -23.37 -24.49
CA ILE A 25 -5.49 -22.91 -24.53
C ILE A 25 -5.26 -21.94 -23.37
N ASP A 26 -4.00 -21.86 -22.92
CA ASP A 26 -3.52 -20.77 -22.07
C ASP A 26 -2.95 -19.68 -23.00
N ASN A 27 -3.64 -18.55 -23.14
CA ASN A 27 -3.29 -17.51 -24.12
C ASN A 27 -1.96 -16.82 -23.75
N PRO A 28 -1.18 -16.36 -24.74
CA PRO A 28 0.12 -15.76 -24.47
C PRO A 28 -0.01 -14.42 -23.75
N GLY A 29 0.76 -14.26 -22.67
CA GLY A 29 0.89 -13.01 -21.95
C GLY A 29 2.27 -12.88 -21.31
N PRO A 30 2.57 -11.72 -20.70
CA PRO A 30 3.85 -11.52 -20.06
C PRO A 30 3.96 -12.37 -18.79
N TYR A 31 4.94 -13.26 -18.72
CA TYR A 31 5.20 -14.11 -17.55
C TYR A 31 6.66 -14.00 -17.10
N PHE A 32 6.92 -14.38 -15.85
CA PHE A 32 8.28 -14.43 -15.32
C PHE A 32 8.80 -15.86 -15.47
N ASP A 33 9.86 -16.04 -16.25
CA ASP A 33 10.50 -17.34 -16.41
C ASP A 33 11.50 -17.56 -15.27
N ASN A 34 11.17 -18.51 -14.38
CA ASN A 34 12.00 -18.85 -13.23
C ASN A 34 13.35 -19.49 -13.63
N ALA A 35 13.45 -20.13 -14.79
CA ALA A 35 14.67 -20.78 -15.24
C ALA A 35 15.68 -19.77 -15.78
N THR A 36 15.20 -18.76 -16.52
CA THR A 36 16.06 -17.70 -17.08
C THR A 36 16.14 -16.47 -16.19
N GLN A 37 15.31 -16.36 -15.14
CA GLN A 37 15.19 -15.21 -14.24
C GLN A 37 14.85 -13.91 -15.00
N THR A 38 14.04 -14.02 -16.06
CA THR A 38 13.68 -12.89 -16.92
C THR A 38 12.18 -12.81 -17.14
N MET A 39 11.68 -11.59 -17.27
CA MET A 39 10.34 -11.34 -17.81
C MET A 39 10.32 -11.66 -19.31
N VAL A 40 9.48 -12.62 -19.71
CA VAL A 40 9.20 -12.95 -21.10
C VAL A 40 7.94 -12.20 -21.51
N VAL A 41 7.98 -11.51 -22.65
CA VAL A 41 6.86 -10.77 -23.20
C VAL A 41 6.62 -11.27 -24.63
N PRO A 42 5.40 -11.72 -24.98
CA PRO A 42 5.10 -12.12 -26.35
C PRO A 42 5.20 -10.92 -27.29
N THR A 43 5.51 -11.17 -28.57
CA THR A 43 5.47 -10.09 -29.56
C THR A 43 4.02 -9.63 -29.76
N VAL A 44 3.82 -8.39 -30.19
CA VAL A 44 2.46 -7.87 -30.47
C VAL A 44 1.75 -8.73 -31.52
N VAL A 45 2.48 -9.20 -32.54
CA VAL A 45 1.92 -10.06 -33.58
C VAL A 45 1.46 -11.40 -33.02
N ASP A 46 2.27 -12.05 -32.18
CA ASP A 46 1.92 -13.33 -31.57
C ASP A 46 0.75 -13.20 -30.60
N ALA A 47 0.74 -12.14 -29.79
CA ALA A 47 -0.35 -11.84 -28.88
C ALA A 47 -1.66 -11.58 -29.65
N LEU A 48 -1.65 -10.80 -30.73
CA LEU A 48 -2.85 -10.58 -31.54
C LEU A 48 -3.34 -11.86 -32.24
N ALA A 49 -2.43 -12.71 -32.71
CA ALA A 49 -2.77 -13.94 -33.42
C ALA A 49 -3.37 -15.03 -32.51
N ASN A 50 -3.01 -15.02 -31.23
CA ASN A 50 -3.39 -16.06 -30.27
C ASN A 50 -4.22 -15.49 -29.11
N ASN A 51 -4.95 -14.41 -29.33
CA ASN A 51 -5.84 -13.83 -28.33
C ASN A 51 -5.11 -13.43 -27.01
N GLY A 52 -3.83 -13.11 -27.08
CA GLY A 52 -3.00 -12.74 -25.93
C GLY A 52 -3.00 -11.27 -25.54
N ILE A 53 -2.04 -10.92 -24.69
CA ILE A 53 -1.72 -9.55 -24.26
C ILE A 53 -0.21 -9.34 -24.17
N VAL A 54 0.24 -8.08 -24.24
CA VAL A 54 1.66 -7.72 -24.09
C VAL A 54 1.97 -6.94 -22.81
N TYR A 55 0.93 -6.55 -22.06
CA TYR A 55 1.07 -5.87 -20.77
C TYR A 55 0.28 -6.58 -19.69
N LYS A 56 0.88 -6.83 -18.53
CA LYS A 56 0.14 -7.36 -17.36
C LYS A 56 -0.99 -6.44 -16.90
N GLY A 57 -0.97 -5.16 -17.25
CA GLY A 57 -1.99 -4.19 -16.84
C GLY A 57 -3.33 -4.33 -17.57
N ILE A 58 -3.39 -5.08 -18.69
CA ILE A 58 -4.58 -5.16 -19.56
C ILE A 58 -5.26 -6.54 -19.54
N GLY A 59 -4.93 -7.38 -18.56
CA GLY A 59 -5.56 -8.68 -18.32
C GLY A 59 -4.76 -9.53 -17.33
N ILE A 60 -5.38 -10.60 -16.83
CA ILE A 60 -4.76 -11.58 -15.91
C ILE A 60 -5.05 -13.00 -16.38
N GLY A 61 -4.27 -13.98 -15.92
CA GLY A 61 -4.43 -15.41 -16.27
C GLY A 61 -3.65 -15.86 -17.51
N TYR A 62 -2.98 -14.95 -18.21
CA TYR A 62 -2.25 -15.29 -19.43
C TYR A 62 -0.87 -15.86 -19.13
N SER A 63 -0.54 -17.00 -19.74
CA SER A 63 0.72 -17.74 -19.60
C SER A 63 1.03 -18.15 -18.16
N ASP A 64 0.01 -18.54 -17.40
CA ASP A 64 0.13 -19.02 -16.02
C ASP A 64 0.03 -20.54 -15.86
N GLY A 65 -0.18 -21.26 -16.97
CA GLY A 65 -0.32 -22.72 -17.05
C GLY A 65 -1.72 -23.23 -16.72
N ILE A 66 -2.69 -22.36 -16.44
CA ILE A 66 -4.08 -22.71 -16.17
C ILE A 66 -4.94 -22.30 -17.37
N VAL A 67 -5.33 -23.31 -18.14
CA VAL A 67 -6.19 -23.16 -19.33
C VAL A 67 -7.52 -22.47 -19.01
N ASP A 68 -7.95 -21.56 -19.89
CA ASP A 68 -9.23 -20.84 -19.88
C ASP A 68 -9.50 -20.00 -18.61
N ASN A 69 -8.46 -19.50 -17.93
CA ASN A 69 -8.61 -18.64 -16.76
C ASN A 69 -8.41 -17.13 -17.05
N GLU A 70 -8.12 -16.78 -18.30
CA GLU A 70 -7.78 -15.46 -18.77
C GLU A 70 -8.94 -14.50 -18.60
N ARG A 71 -8.65 -13.29 -18.14
CA ARG A 71 -9.65 -12.23 -17.97
C ARG A 71 -9.25 -11.00 -18.74
N PHE A 72 -10.24 -10.40 -19.40
CA PHE A 72 -10.04 -9.15 -20.12
C PHE A 72 -9.81 -7.98 -19.15
N GLY A 73 -8.81 -7.15 -19.44
CA GLY A 73 -8.79 -5.76 -19.00
C GLY A 73 -9.40 -4.82 -20.04
N MET A 74 -9.08 -3.54 -19.95
CA MET A 74 -9.47 -2.54 -20.96
C MET A 74 -8.89 -2.90 -22.34
N ARG A 75 -9.74 -2.89 -23.37
CA ARG A 75 -9.39 -3.16 -24.78
C ARG A 75 -9.52 -1.92 -25.67
N ARG A 76 -10.38 -0.97 -25.31
CA ARG A 76 -10.50 0.33 -25.96
C ARG A 76 -10.52 1.46 -24.95
N PHE A 77 -9.89 2.57 -25.30
CA PHE A 77 -9.95 3.82 -24.54
C PHE A 77 -10.30 4.95 -25.50
N THR A 78 -11.51 5.48 -25.35
CA THR A 78 -12.01 6.59 -26.18
C THR A 78 -12.49 7.74 -25.33
N TYR A 79 -12.86 8.84 -25.99
CA TYR A 79 -13.44 9.99 -25.31
C TYR A 79 -14.52 10.64 -26.18
N TYR A 80 -15.41 11.38 -25.53
CA TYR A 80 -16.21 12.44 -26.15
C TYR A 80 -16.12 13.68 -25.27
N THR A 81 -16.49 14.84 -25.83
CA THR A 81 -16.31 16.14 -25.18
C THR A 81 -17.60 16.92 -25.22
N SER A 82 -18.02 17.39 -24.06
CA SER A 82 -19.21 18.23 -23.91
C SER A 82 -19.15 19.41 -24.87
N THR A 83 -20.23 19.69 -25.59
CA THR A 83 -20.35 20.85 -26.49
C THR A 83 -19.33 20.94 -27.65
N SER A 84 -18.57 19.88 -27.91
CA SER A 84 -17.66 19.84 -29.06
C SER A 84 -18.41 19.65 -30.39
N ALA A 85 -17.69 19.74 -31.51
CA ALA A 85 -18.27 19.50 -32.82
C ALA A 85 -18.44 18.00 -33.08
N TYR A 86 -19.43 17.63 -33.89
CA TYR A 86 -19.56 16.26 -34.39
C TYR A 86 -18.31 15.85 -35.19
N PRO A 87 -17.75 14.64 -34.99
CA PRO A 87 -18.30 13.49 -34.25
C PRO A 87 -17.78 13.31 -32.82
N TYR A 88 -17.19 14.35 -32.20
CA TYR A 88 -16.57 14.28 -30.87
C TYR A 88 -17.53 14.62 -29.71
N ASN A 89 -18.74 15.09 -30.04
CA ASN A 89 -19.70 15.58 -29.07
C ASN A 89 -20.37 14.46 -28.28
N ASP A 90 -21.17 14.86 -27.28
CA ASP A 90 -22.00 13.94 -26.54
C ASP A 90 -22.88 13.08 -27.46
N PRO A 91 -22.85 11.74 -27.32
CA PRO A 91 -23.70 10.86 -28.10
C PRO A 91 -25.18 11.11 -27.80
N GLY A 92 -26.01 11.14 -28.83
CA GLY A 92 -27.47 11.31 -28.72
C GLY A 92 -28.22 9.98 -28.87
N PRO A 93 -28.31 9.41 -30.08
CA PRO A 93 -28.91 8.10 -30.34
C PRO A 93 -28.07 6.94 -29.78
N ALA A 94 -28.73 5.82 -29.46
CA ALA A 94 -28.08 4.61 -28.91
C ALA A 94 -26.94 4.07 -29.80
N ALA A 95 -27.03 4.25 -31.12
CA ALA A 95 -25.97 3.85 -32.05
C ALA A 95 -24.65 4.60 -31.79
N GLU A 96 -24.72 5.90 -31.45
CA GLU A 96 -23.51 6.69 -31.18
C GLU A 96 -22.82 6.24 -29.89
N PHE A 97 -23.59 5.94 -28.84
CA PHE A 97 -23.05 5.33 -27.61
C PHE A 97 -22.36 3.99 -27.91
N TYR A 98 -22.98 3.17 -28.74
CA TYR A 98 -22.43 1.88 -29.11
C TYR A 98 -21.14 2.01 -29.92
N ASN A 99 -21.07 2.96 -30.86
CA ASN A 99 -19.84 3.26 -31.60
C ASN A 99 -18.69 3.64 -30.65
N PHE A 100 -18.93 4.52 -29.67
CA PHE A 100 -17.90 4.87 -28.67
C PHE A 100 -17.46 3.66 -27.84
N MET A 101 -18.38 2.76 -27.49
CA MET A 101 -18.04 1.50 -26.80
C MET A 101 -17.21 0.57 -27.67
N GLU A 102 -17.43 0.53 -28.98
CA GLU A 102 -16.64 -0.28 -29.93
C GLU A 102 -15.31 0.37 -30.32
N GLY A 103 -15.00 1.56 -29.81
CA GLY A 103 -13.76 2.25 -30.15
C GLY A 103 -13.83 3.12 -31.42
N GLN A 104 -15.03 3.50 -31.84
CA GLN A 104 -15.30 4.32 -33.02
C GLN A 104 -15.88 5.70 -32.64
N TRP A 105 -15.75 6.67 -33.55
CA TRP A 105 -16.39 7.97 -33.41
C TRP A 105 -17.92 7.87 -33.52
N ALA A 106 -18.67 8.90 -33.11
CA ALA A 106 -20.13 8.91 -33.19
C ALA A 106 -20.69 8.58 -34.59
N ASN A 107 -19.95 8.90 -35.65
CA ASN A 107 -20.29 8.60 -37.04
C ASN A 107 -19.90 7.18 -37.53
N GLY A 108 -19.38 6.33 -36.65
CA GLY A 108 -18.87 4.99 -36.97
C GLY A 108 -17.50 4.99 -37.67
N SER A 109 -16.81 6.13 -37.74
CA SER A 109 -15.44 6.17 -38.26
C SER A 109 -14.46 5.64 -37.23
N GLU A 110 -13.44 4.93 -37.71
CA GLU A 110 -12.35 4.43 -36.88
C GLU A 110 -11.53 5.57 -36.25
N MET A 111 -10.84 5.23 -35.15
CA MET A 111 -9.91 6.13 -34.48
C MET A 111 -8.48 5.88 -34.97
N TYR A 112 -7.73 6.96 -35.13
CA TYR A 112 -6.37 6.94 -35.65
C TYR A 112 -5.37 7.54 -34.65
N TYR A 113 -4.13 7.08 -34.69
CA TYR A 113 -3.07 7.59 -33.85
C TYR A 113 -2.64 8.99 -34.31
N GLY A 114 -2.77 9.98 -33.42
CA GLY A 114 -2.35 11.37 -33.64
C GLY A 114 -3.49 12.39 -33.72
N GLY A 115 -3.17 13.66 -33.44
CA GLY A 115 -4.16 14.75 -33.46
C GLY A 115 -5.31 14.50 -32.50
N LEU A 116 -6.55 14.68 -32.99
CA LEU A 116 -7.78 14.32 -32.25
C LEU A 116 -8.26 12.89 -32.52
N GLY A 117 -7.58 12.15 -33.38
CA GLY A 117 -7.88 10.77 -33.76
C GLY A 117 -8.88 10.57 -34.90
N SER A 118 -9.24 11.61 -35.65
CA SER A 118 -10.11 11.49 -36.84
C SER A 118 -9.36 11.48 -38.17
N THR A 119 -8.08 11.85 -38.19
CA THR A 119 -7.31 11.95 -39.42
C THR A 119 -6.86 10.56 -39.85
N PRO A 120 -7.26 10.07 -41.04
CA PRO A 120 -6.89 8.73 -41.48
C PRO A 120 -5.37 8.51 -41.45
N GLY A 121 -4.97 7.36 -40.91
CA GLY A 121 -3.58 7.00 -40.68
C GLY A 121 -3.46 5.60 -40.08
N VAL A 122 -2.62 5.45 -39.08
CA VAL A 122 -2.50 4.20 -38.30
C VAL A 122 -3.67 4.12 -37.32
N LEU A 123 -4.39 3.00 -37.30
CA LEU A 123 -5.49 2.78 -36.36
C LEU A 123 -4.98 2.80 -34.93
N SER A 124 -5.80 3.27 -33.99
CA SER A 124 -5.46 3.27 -32.57
C SER A 124 -6.62 2.81 -31.71
N ASP A 125 -6.39 1.78 -30.90
CA ASP A 125 -7.36 1.28 -29.92
C ASP A 125 -7.40 2.15 -28.64
N TYR A 126 -6.33 2.90 -28.39
CA TYR A 126 -6.20 3.81 -27.26
C TYR A 126 -5.94 5.24 -27.72
N MET A 127 -6.78 6.17 -27.27
CA MET A 127 -6.58 7.60 -27.46
C MET A 127 -5.56 8.13 -26.45
N PHE A 128 -4.57 8.90 -26.92
CA PHE A 128 -3.58 9.59 -26.08
C PHE A 128 -2.75 8.69 -25.14
N PRO A 129 -2.15 7.58 -25.61
CA PRO A 129 -1.38 6.67 -24.76
C PRO A 129 -0.07 7.29 -24.23
N GLY A 130 0.37 8.43 -24.76
CA GLY A 130 1.63 9.09 -24.40
C GLY A 130 2.80 8.14 -24.53
N THR A 131 3.60 8.04 -23.47
CA THR A 131 4.73 7.10 -23.36
C THR A 131 4.38 5.78 -22.67
N SER A 132 3.09 5.53 -22.40
CA SER A 132 2.66 4.35 -21.65
C SER A 132 2.41 3.10 -22.49
N ASP A 133 2.58 3.21 -23.81
CA ASP A 133 2.48 2.11 -24.76
C ASP A 133 3.84 1.87 -25.46
N PRO A 134 4.88 1.41 -24.75
CA PRO A 134 6.23 1.23 -25.31
C PRO A 134 6.33 0.12 -26.36
N LEU A 135 5.40 -0.84 -26.38
CA LEU A 135 5.33 -1.93 -27.34
C LEU A 135 4.36 -1.62 -28.50
N HIS A 136 3.76 -0.44 -28.54
CA HIS A 136 2.84 0.00 -29.59
C HIS A 136 1.61 -0.91 -29.73
N TRP A 137 1.11 -1.44 -28.62
CA TRP A 137 -0.08 -2.29 -28.58
C TRP A 137 -1.31 -1.59 -29.15
N SER A 138 -1.46 -0.29 -28.87
CA SER A 138 -2.59 0.53 -29.34
C SER A 138 -2.68 0.59 -30.87
N THR A 139 -1.55 0.48 -31.57
CA THR A 139 -1.45 0.57 -33.03
C THR A 139 -1.19 -0.79 -33.70
N GLY A 140 -1.46 -1.89 -32.98
CA GLY A 140 -1.20 -3.24 -33.46
C GLY A 140 0.28 -3.55 -33.72
N GLY A 141 1.19 -2.86 -33.02
CA GLY A 141 2.64 -3.05 -33.13
C GLY A 141 3.33 -2.07 -34.08
N THR A 142 2.61 -1.10 -34.65
CA THR A 142 3.20 -0.10 -35.55
C THR A 142 3.91 1.00 -34.74
N ASP A 143 5.23 1.09 -34.87
CA ASP A 143 6.04 2.09 -34.17
C ASP A 143 5.80 3.51 -34.70
N MET A 144 5.24 4.36 -33.84
CA MET A 144 4.93 5.77 -34.11
C MET A 144 5.97 6.74 -33.53
N SER A 145 7.02 6.25 -32.86
CA SER A 145 8.03 7.06 -32.16
C SER A 145 8.78 8.02 -33.09
N ALA A 146 8.95 7.67 -34.37
CA ALA A 146 9.57 8.55 -35.35
C ALA A 146 8.75 9.84 -35.61
N GLN A 147 7.42 9.74 -35.58
CA GLN A 147 6.52 10.90 -35.76
C GLN A 147 6.19 11.57 -34.42
N TYR A 148 6.16 10.79 -33.35
CA TYR A 148 5.78 11.20 -32.00
C TYR A 148 6.87 10.77 -30.99
N PRO A 149 8.06 11.41 -31.00
CA PRO A 149 9.21 10.98 -30.19
C PRO A 149 8.96 11.05 -28.68
N ASN A 150 8.01 11.88 -28.25
CA ASN A 150 7.61 12.02 -26.85
C ASN A 150 6.28 11.33 -26.54
N GLY A 151 5.79 10.47 -27.45
CA GLY A 151 4.45 9.89 -27.39
C GLY A 151 3.37 10.83 -27.92
N TRP A 152 2.14 10.31 -28.03
CA TRP A 152 0.96 11.09 -28.40
C TRP A 152 0.06 11.27 -27.19
N ASP A 153 -0.07 12.50 -26.73
CA ASP A 153 -0.92 12.89 -25.61
C ASP A 153 -1.73 14.17 -25.94
N GLU A 154 -2.59 14.60 -25.01
CA GLU A 154 -3.42 15.80 -25.22
C GLU A 154 -2.60 17.10 -25.38
N SER A 155 -1.35 17.14 -24.89
CA SER A 155 -0.48 18.31 -25.01
C SER A 155 0.17 18.43 -26.39
N THR A 156 0.27 17.33 -27.12
CA THR A 156 1.01 17.21 -28.38
C THR A 156 0.39 18.07 -29.51
N ASN A 157 -0.91 18.33 -29.45
CA ASN A 157 -1.65 18.98 -30.54
C ASN A 157 -2.47 20.22 -30.15
N ASN A 158 -2.23 20.76 -28.94
CA ASN A 158 -3.00 21.89 -28.39
C ASN A 158 -4.52 21.65 -28.49
N ASN A 159 -4.94 20.48 -28.03
CA ASN A 159 -6.34 20.07 -28.07
C ASN A 159 -7.19 21.12 -27.32
N PRO A 160 -8.38 21.48 -27.84
CA PRO A 160 -9.25 22.42 -27.16
C PRO A 160 -9.57 21.96 -25.73
N ALA A 161 -9.50 22.90 -24.79
CA ALA A 161 -9.98 22.67 -23.43
C ALA A 161 -11.48 22.36 -23.46
N GLY A 162 -11.92 21.47 -22.58
CA GLY A 162 -13.32 21.07 -22.51
C GLY A 162 -13.56 20.00 -21.46
N ASP A 163 -14.84 19.74 -21.20
CA ASP A 163 -15.28 18.65 -20.32
C ASP A 163 -15.15 17.32 -21.09
N ARG A 164 -14.04 16.61 -20.81
CA ARG A 164 -13.70 15.31 -21.39
C ARG A 164 -14.39 14.20 -20.62
N ARG A 165 -15.09 13.33 -21.34
CA ARG A 165 -15.71 12.11 -20.81
C ARG A 165 -15.02 10.92 -21.45
N PHE A 166 -14.43 10.08 -20.61
CA PHE A 166 -13.73 8.89 -21.08
C PHE A 166 -14.68 7.70 -21.15
N VAL A 167 -14.49 6.87 -22.17
CA VAL A 167 -15.16 5.58 -22.30
C VAL A 167 -14.09 4.50 -22.30
N GLN A 168 -14.28 3.53 -21.43
CA GLN A 168 -13.41 2.39 -21.28
C GLN A 168 -14.23 1.16 -21.61
N SER A 169 -13.73 0.36 -22.55
CA SER A 169 -14.43 -0.83 -23.01
C SER A 169 -13.55 -2.04 -22.85
N ALA A 170 -14.15 -3.14 -22.37
CA ALA A 170 -13.58 -4.47 -22.39
C ALA A 170 -14.51 -5.40 -23.17
N GLY A 171 -13.94 -6.30 -23.96
CA GLY A 171 -14.68 -7.24 -24.81
C GLY A 171 -14.22 -7.24 -26.27
N PRO A 172 -14.97 -7.91 -27.16
CA PRO A 172 -16.24 -8.59 -26.88
C PRO A 172 -16.05 -9.88 -26.06
N PHE A 173 -17.01 -10.22 -25.20
CA PHE A 173 -17.04 -11.47 -24.44
C PHE A 173 -18.47 -12.03 -24.39
N THR A 174 -18.62 -13.32 -24.09
CA THR A 174 -19.92 -13.99 -24.02
C THR A 174 -20.34 -14.24 -22.57
N LEU A 175 -21.46 -13.65 -22.13
CA LEU A 175 -22.05 -13.93 -20.82
C LEU A 175 -22.90 -15.21 -20.89
N LYS A 176 -22.41 -16.29 -20.28
CA LYS A 176 -23.16 -17.56 -20.19
C LYS A 176 -24.26 -17.46 -19.12
N PRO A 177 -25.48 -17.99 -19.36
CA PRO A 177 -26.54 -18.00 -18.36
C PRO A 177 -26.07 -18.68 -17.06
N GLY A 178 -26.27 -18.01 -15.92
CA GLY A 178 -25.90 -18.52 -14.59
C GLY A 178 -24.42 -18.36 -14.21
N ALA A 179 -23.56 -17.85 -15.09
CA ALA A 179 -22.18 -17.54 -14.75
C ALA A 179 -22.09 -16.27 -13.88
N VAL A 180 -21.29 -16.33 -12.82
CA VAL A 180 -20.97 -15.18 -11.96
C VAL A 180 -19.70 -14.52 -12.49
N ASN A 181 -19.79 -13.23 -12.82
CA ASN A 181 -18.66 -12.42 -13.27
C ASN A 181 -18.47 -11.28 -12.27
N ASN A 182 -17.23 -11.07 -11.80
CA ASN A 182 -16.93 -10.10 -10.74
C ASN A 182 -16.20 -8.91 -11.33
N ILE A 183 -16.83 -7.75 -11.48
CA ILE A 183 -16.15 -6.56 -12.03
C ILE A 183 -15.52 -5.72 -10.92
N THR A 184 -14.19 -5.57 -10.97
CA THR A 184 -13.46 -4.59 -10.16
C THR A 184 -13.11 -3.38 -11.00
N VAL A 185 -13.34 -2.18 -10.46
CA VAL A 185 -13.00 -0.91 -11.12
C VAL A 185 -12.18 -0.04 -10.17
N GLY A 186 -10.97 0.31 -10.58
CA GLY A 186 -10.14 1.31 -9.92
C GLY A 186 -10.20 2.64 -10.67
N ILE A 187 -10.47 3.74 -9.96
CA ILE A 187 -10.37 5.10 -10.51
C ILE A 187 -9.38 5.87 -9.67
N VAL A 188 -8.28 6.29 -10.29
CA VAL A 188 -7.20 7.02 -9.63
C VAL A 188 -7.31 8.50 -9.98
N TYR A 189 -7.35 9.34 -8.95
CA TYR A 189 -7.31 10.78 -9.08
C TYR A 189 -6.02 11.30 -8.47
N GLY A 190 -5.34 12.21 -9.17
CA GLY A 190 -4.19 12.94 -8.64
C GLY A 190 -4.31 14.41 -9.01
N ARG A 191 -4.05 15.27 -8.04
CA ARG A 191 -4.01 16.73 -8.21
C ARG A 191 -2.66 17.22 -7.70
N SER A 192 -1.98 18.02 -8.51
CA SER A 192 -0.82 18.78 -8.05
C SER A 192 -1.19 20.25 -7.89
N THR A 193 -0.53 20.92 -6.95
CA THR A 193 -0.55 22.39 -6.80
C THR A 193 0.62 23.05 -7.54
N GLU A 194 1.48 22.25 -8.17
CA GLU A 194 2.59 22.73 -9.01
C GLU A 194 2.09 23.17 -10.40
N GLY A 195 2.71 24.20 -10.96
CA GLY A 195 2.20 24.92 -12.14
C GLY A 195 2.49 24.32 -13.52
N SER A 196 2.90 23.05 -13.63
CA SER A 196 3.14 22.43 -14.94
C SER A 196 1.89 21.69 -15.44
N LEU A 197 1.66 21.68 -16.76
CA LEU A 197 0.55 20.97 -17.42
C LEU A 197 0.48 19.49 -17.03
N MET A 198 1.64 18.86 -16.76
CA MET A 198 1.76 17.44 -16.46
C MET A 198 1.88 17.11 -14.96
N ALA A 199 1.96 18.09 -14.07
CA ALA A 199 2.19 17.84 -12.64
C ALA A 199 1.09 16.96 -12.01
N SER A 200 -0.19 17.24 -12.34
CA SER A 200 -1.31 16.40 -11.91
C SER A 200 -1.25 15.00 -12.52
N VAL A 201 -0.78 14.86 -13.76
CA VAL A 201 -0.59 13.58 -14.45
C VAL A 201 0.48 12.75 -13.74
N GLU A 202 1.61 13.37 -13.36
CA GLU A 202 2.68 12.69 -12.63
C GLU A 202 2.26 12.28 -11.21
N ALA A 203 1.53 13.14 -10.50
CA ALA A 203 0.96 12.82 -9.19
C ALA A 203 0.02 11.62 -9.29
N MET A 204 -0.86 11.63 -10.29
CA MET A 204 -1.77 10.53 -10.57
C MET A 204 -1.01 9.25 -10.99
N LYS A 205 0.03 9.33 -11.83
CA LYS A 205 0.88 8.17 -12.21
C LYS A 205 1.54 7.51 -10.99
N ARG A 206 1.99 8.30 -10.00
CA ARG A 206 2.53 7.75 -8.74
C ARG A 206 1.46 7.04 -7.91
N ALA A 207 0.24 7.58 -7.86
CA ALA A 207 -0.87 6.93 -7.17
C ALA A 207 -1.31 5.65 -7.89
N ASP A 208 -1.30 5.65 -9.23
CA ASP A 208 -1.59 4.51 -10.10
C ASP A 208 -0.64 3.34 -9.84
N THR A 209 0.68 3.58 -9.81
CA THR A 209 1.66 2.53 -9.48
C THR A 209 1.40 1.89 -8.12
N LYS A 210 1.00 2.67 -7.11
CA LYS A 210 0.67 2.14 -5.78
C LYS A 210 -0.63 1.33 -5.79
N ALA A 211 -1.66 1.81 -6.47
CA ALA A 211 -2.93 1.10 -6.61
C ALA A 211 -2.73 -0.24 -7.34
N GLN A 212 -1.89 -0.25 -8.38
CA GLN A 212 -1.53 -1.46 -9.12
C GLN A 212 -0.78 -2.46 -8.22
N ALA A 213 0.22 -2.01 -7.46
CA ALA A 213 0.93 -2.87 -6.52
C ALA A 213 0.01 -3.44 -5.44
N LEU A 214 -0.92 -2.64 -4.90
CA LEU A 214 -1.94 -3.11 -3.96
C LEU A 214 -2.84 -4.18 -4.58
N PHE A 215 -3.27 -3.97 -5.82
CA PHE A 215 -4.14 -4.90 -6.53
C PHE A 215 -3.42 -6.21 -6.85
N ASP A 216 -2.20 -6.15 -7.38
CA ASP A 216 -1.36 -7.32 -7.66
C ASP A 216 -1.04 -8.10 -6.37
N ALA A 217 -0.88 -7.39 -5.24
CA ALA A 217 -0.76 -7.98 -3.91
C ALA A 217 -2.10 -8.50 -3.34
N CYS A 218 -3.19 -8.54 -4.11
CA CYS A 218 -4.54 -8.93 -3.67
C CYS A 218 -5.03 -8.14 -2.45
N PHE A 219 -4.68 -6.86 -2.38
CA PHE A 219 -4.90 -5.97 -1.23
C PHE A 219 -4.32 -6.48 0.09
N LYS A 220 -3.37 -7.42 0.04
CA LYS A 220 -2.56 -7.79 1.20
C LYS A 220 -1.59 -6.67 1.48
N ILE A 221 -2.00 -5.79 2.37
CA ILE A 221 -1.15 -4.75 2.91
C ILE A 221 -0.10 -5.43 3.79
N LEU A 222 1.13 -4.89 3.78
CA LEU A 222 2.17 -5.24 4.75
C LEU A 222 1.55 -5.38 6.14
N SER A 223 1.61 -6.59 6.69
CA SER A 223 1.06 -6.91 8.00
C SER A 223 2.16 -6.70 9.04
N PRO A 224 2.12 -5.64 9.86
CA PRO A 224 3.17 -5.36 10.85
C PRO A 224 3.26 -6.48 11.91
N PRO A 225 4.30 -6.47 12.76
CA PRO A 225 4.39 -7.44 13.85
C PRO A 225 3.18 -7.31 14.77
N ASP A 226 2.54 -8.41 15.12
CA ASP A 226 1.42 -8.44 16.05
C ASP A 226 1.86 -7.94 17.43
N ALA A 227 0.95 -7.27 18.13
CA ALA A 227 1.22 -6.81 19.49
C ALA A 227 1.41 -8.01 20.43
N PRO A 228 2.36 -7.94 21.38
CA PRO A 228 2.55 -9.00 22.35
C PRO A 228 1.34 -9.10 23.28
N LYS A 229 1.11 -10.30 23.82
CA LYS A 229 0.16 -10.47 24.91
C LYS A 229 0.72 -9.82 26.16
N LEU A 230 0.05 -8.77 26.64
CA LEU A 230 0.38 -8.07 27.87
C LEU A 230 -0.38 -8.70 29.06
N THR A 231 0.37 -9.18 30.05
CA THR A 231 -0.15 -9.64 31.34
C THR A 231 0.39 -8.76 32.44
N ILE A 232 -0.46 -8.33 33.36
CA ILE A 232 -0.07 -7.39 34.43
C ILE A 232 -0.22 -8.09 35.78
N GLN A 233 0.86 -8.14 36.54
CA GLN A 233 0.81 -8.53 37.94
C GLN A 233 0.67 -7.26 38.81
N GLU A 234 -0.39 -7.23 39.59
CA GLU A 234 -0.71 -6.12 40.48
C GLU A 234 -0.06 -6.33 41.85
N LEU A 235 0.58 -5.28 42.38
CA LEU A 235 1.29 -5.25 43.66
C LEU A 235 0.99 -3.93 44.40
N ASP A 236 1.45 -3.81 45.65
CA ASP A 236 1.25 -2.60 46.46
C ASP A 236 1.96 -1.38 45.84
N LYS A 237 1.17 -0.48 45.24
CA LYS A 237 1.64 0.70 44.50
C LYS A 237 2.65 0.35 43.40
N GLU A 238 2.53 -0.83 42.81
CA GLU A 238 3.49 -1.36 41.86
C GLU A 238 2.76 -2.25 40.86
N LEU A 239 3.22 -2.23 39.60
CA LEU A 239 2.73 -3.11 38.55
C LEU A 239 3.93 -3.74 37.85
N ILE A 240 3.88 -5.06 37.65
CA ILE A 240 4.85 -5.78 36.82
C ILE A 240 4.15 -6.16 35.52
N LEU A 241 4.58 -5.55 34.42
CA LEU A 241 4.06 -5.80 33.09
C LEU A 241 4.92 -6.87 32.43
N MET A 242 4.29 -7.97 32.04
CA MET A 242 4.93 -9.09 31.36
C MET A 242 4.38 -9.18 29.94
N ILE A 243 5.27 -9.29 28.97
CA ILE A 243 4.92 -9.46 27.56
C ILE A 243 5.38 -10.84 27.08
N GLU A 244 4.57 -11.46 26.24
CA GLU A 244 4.90 -12.71 25.56
C GLU A 244 4.28 -12.72 24.15
N ASN A 245 4.92 -13.41 23.21
CA ASN A 245 4.34 -13.65 21.89
C ASN A 245 3.86 -15.11 21.84
N PRO A 246 2.54 -15.35 21.83
CA PRO A 246 1.98 -16.69 21.66
C PRO A 246 2.33 -17.30 20.29
N ILE A 247 2.22 -18.63 20.17
CA ILE A 247 2.49 -19.37 18.92
C ILE A 247 1.60 -18.90 17.76
N SER A 248 0.43 -18.32 18.06
CA SER A 248 -0.49 -17.76 17.06
C SER A 248 -0.04 -16.43 16.44
N SER A 249 0.92 -15.73 17.06
CA SER A 249 1.39 -14.42 16.63
C SER A 249 2.38 -14.55 15.46
N ASN A 250 2.29 -13.64 14.48
CA ASN A 250 3.30 -13.51 13.41
C ASN A 250 4.69 -13.06 13.92
N ASN A 251 4.79 -12.68 15.19
CA ASN A 251 6.02 -12.30 15.88
C ASN A 251 6.43 -13.34 16.93
N TYR A 252 5.95 -14.59 16.84
CA TYR A 252 6.36 -15.67 17.74
C TYR A 252 7.90 -15.75 17.82
N GLN A 253 8.43 -15.79 19.05
CA GLN A 253 9.88 -15.80 19.31
C GLN A 253 10.65 -14.62 18.70
N GLU A 254 10.01 -13.47 18.50
CA GLU A 254 10.65 -12.26 17.96
C GLU A 254 11.18 -12.47 16.52
N ALA A 255 10.61 -13.44 15.81
CA ALA A 255 11.06 -13.88 14.49
C ALA A 255 10.31 -13.21 13.33
N TYR A 256 9.59 -12.11 13.59
CA TYR A 256 8.85 -11.41 12.54
C TYR A 256 9.80 -10.90 11.44
N GLU A 257 9.49 -11.28 10.21
CA GLU A 257 10.10 -10.77 8.98
C GLU A 257 9.02 -10.76 7.89
N GLU A 258 8.77 -9.60 7.26
CA GLU A 258 7.78 -9.46 6.19
C GLU A 258 8.30 -8.54 5.08
N ILE A 259 8.00 -8.87 3.82
CA ILE A 259 8.42 -8.11 2.64
C ILE A 259 7.39 -7.02 2.34
N ASP A 260 7.85 -5.78 2.12
CA ASP A 260 7.02 -4.68 1.61
C ASP A 260 7.23 -4.47 0.10
N GLU A 261 6.47 -5.19 -0.71
CA GLU A 261 6.52 -5.08 -2.18
C GLU A 261 5.78 -3.85 -2.71
N ILE A 262 4.92 -3.23 -1.91
CA ILE A 262 4.05 -2.13 -2.33
C ILE A 262 4.78 -0.79 -2.22
N ASN A 263 5.46 -0.53 -1.09
CA ASN A 263 6.18 0.72 -0.89
C ASN A 263 7.65 0.66 -1.34
N ILE A 264 8.22 -0.55 -1.48
CA ILE A 264 9.61 -0.77 -1.92
C ILE A 264 9.61 -1.67 -3.17
N PRO A 265 9.32 -1.09 -4.36
CA PRO A 265 9.10 -1.88 -5.57
C PRO A 265 10.39 -2.44 -6.20
N ASP A 266 11.57 -1.90 -5.86
CA ASP A 266 12.84 -2.35 -6.44
C ASP A 266 13.27 -3.70 -5.80
N PRO A 267 13.34 -4.80 -6.58
CA PRO A 267 13.70 -6.10 -6.05
C PRO A 267 15.17 -6.22 -5.63
N ASN A 268 16.03 -5.27 -6.03
CA ASN A 268 17.47 -5.31 -5.77
C ASN A 268 17.87 -4.72 -4.41
N VAL A 269 16.91 -4.14 -3.66
CA VAL A 269 17.16 -3.54 -2.35
C VAL A 269 16.56 -4.37 -1.21
N ASP A 270 16.91 -4.06 0.05
CA ASP A 270 16.32 -4.74 1.20
C ASP A 270 14.85 -4.33 1.38
N ARG A 271 13.93 -5.24 1.05
CA ARG A 271 12.48 -4.99 1.13
C ARG A 271 11.86 -5.50 2.43
N LYS A 272 12.65 -6.04 3.35
CA LYS A 272 12.14 -6.78 4.52
C LYS A 272 12.14 -5.92 5.79
N TYR A 273 10.97 -5.78 6.40
CA TYR A 273 10.84 -5.31 7.78
C TYR A 273 11.07 -6.46 8.74
N ARG A 274 11.93 -6.24 9.73
CA ARG A 274 12.27 -7.24 10.76
C ARG A 274 11.96 -6.70 12.14
N PHE A 275 11.57 -7.58 13.06
CA PHE A 275 11.32 -7.20 14.45
C PHE A 275 12.53 -6.46 15.04
N GLU A 276 12.27 -5.38 15.78
CA GLU A 276 13.31 -4.55 16.38
C GLU A 276 13.09 -4.31 17.88
N GLY A 277 11.84 -4.24 18.36
CA GLY A 277 11.60 -4.03 19.79
C GLY A 277 10.14 -3.89 20.20
N TYR A 278 9.95 -3.53 21.47
CA TYR A 278 8.64 -3.29 22.08
C TYR A 278 8.56 -1.89 22.68
N GLN A 279 7.35 -1.31 22.63
CA GLN A 279 7.00 -0.07 23.29
C GLN A 279 5.75 -0.29 24.14
N ILE A 280 5.78 0.14 25.40
CA ILE A 280 4.66 0.05 26.32
C ILE A 280 4.19 1.46 26.67
N PHE A 281 2.91 1.71 26.46
CA PHE A 281 2.28 2.98 26.73
C PHE A 281 1.28 2.86 27.87
N GLN A 282 1.30 3.83 28.76
CA GLN A 282 0.17 4.10 29.65
C GLN A 282 -0.84 4.96 28.89
N LEU A 283 -2.11 4.57 28.92
CA LEU A 283 -3.21 5.32 28.32
C LEU A 283 -3.95 6.13 29.39
N LYS A 284 -4.53 7.25 28.97
CA LYS A 284 -5.25 8.16 29.87
C LYS A 284 -6.52 7.54 30.46
N ASN A 285 -7.25 6.77 29.67
CA ASN A 285 -8.46 6.06 30.07
C ASN A 285 -8.73 4.87 29.11
N GLN A 286 -9.82 4.14 29.35
CA GLN A 286 -10.22 2.96 28.57
C GLN A 286 -10.59 3.29 27.11
N ASP A 287 -11.05 4.51 26.84
CA ASP A 287 -11.54 4.93 25.52
C ASP A 287 -10.40 5.28 24.54
N VAL A 288 -9.18 5.47 25.04
CA VAL A 288 -8.00 5.73 24.20
C VAL A 288 -7.61 4.44 23.48
N SER A 289 -7.43 4.54 22.17
CA SER A 289 -7.06 3.42 21.30
C SER A 289 -5.58 3.43 20.94
N VAL A 290 -5.09 2.34 20.33
CA VAL A 290 -3.72 2.29 19.80
C VAL A 290 -3.47 3.33 18.69
N ALA A 291 -4.50 3.83 18.02
CA ALA A 291 -4.35 4.86 16.99
C ALA A 291 -3.94 6.22 17.59
N ASP A 292 -4.21 6.43 18.88
CA ASP A 292 -3.92 7.65 19.61
C ASP A 292 -2.54 7.63 20.30
N ILE A 293 -1.72 6.58 20.14
CA ILE A 293 -0.43 6.44 20.85
C ILE A 293 0.57 7.55 20.53
N ALA A 294 0.42 8.18 19.36
CA ALA A 294 1.24 9.30 18.94
C ALA A 294 0.84 10.62 19.64
N ASP A 295 -0.33 10.69 20.27
CA ASP A 295 -0.78 11.88 21.00
C ASP A 295 -0.32 11.82 22.46
N PRO A 296 0.67 12.65 22.86
CA PRO A 296 1.16 12.70 24.24
C PRO A 296 0.07 12.99 25.27
N THR A 297 -1.02 13.66 24.90
CA THR A 297 -2.11 14.00 25.82
C THR A 297 -3.02 12.81 26.13
N LYS A 298 -2.95 11.75 25.32
CA LYS A 298 -3.77 10.53 25.43
C LYS A 298 -2.96 9.29 25.81
N ALA A 299 -1.70 9.20 25.35
CA ALA A 299 -0.79 8.08 25.62
C ALA A 299 0.60 8.58 26.03
N ARG A 300 1.25 7.86 26.95
CA ARG A 300 2.61 8.14 27.41
C ARG A 300 3.45 6.88 27.36
N LEU A 301 4.59 6.92 26.69
CA LEU A 301 5.56 5.83 26.71
C LEU A 301 6.10 5.67 28.14
N VAL A 302 5.97 4.46 28.70
CA VAL A 302 6.42 4.15 30.07
C VAL A 302 7.54 3.11 30.11
N ALA A 303 7.66 2.30 29.05
CA ALA A 303 8.79 1.40 28.89
C ALA A 303 9.07 1.13 27.42
N GLN A 304 10.33 0.87 27.11
CA GLN A 304 10.79 0.47 25.78
C GLN A 304 11.96 -0.50 25.92
N CYS A 305 12.06 -1.44 24.98
CA CYS A 305 13.24 -2.27 24.79
C CYS A 305 13.40 -2.61 23.30
N ASP A 306 14.63 -2.87 22.92
CA ASP A 306 15.07 -3.04 21.53
C ASP A 306 16.17 -4.10 21.46
N ILE A 307 16.34 -4.69 20.28
CA ILE A 307 17.42 -5.63 20.03
C ILE A 307 18.76 -4.91 20.25
N LYS A 308 19.73 -5.60 20.85
CA LYS A 308 21.07 -5.06 21.02
C LYS A 308 21.82 -5.06 19.68
N ASN A 309 21.73 -3.98 18.92
CA ASN A 309 22.35 -3.80 17.61
C ASN A 309 22.94 -2.37 17.45
N ASN A 310 22.82 -1.73 16.29
CA ASN A 310 23.30 -0.34 16.05
C ASN A 310 22.14 0.64 15.75
N ILE A 311 20.90 0.21 15.94
CA ILE A 311 19.68 0.96 15.64
C ILE A 311 19.15 1.51 16.96
N SER A 312 19.44 2.77 17.25
CA SER A 312 18.95 3.43 18.47
C SER A 312 17.81 4.41 18.18
N ARG A 313 17.92 5.21 17.13
CA ARG A 313 16.96 6.26 16.80
C ARG A 313 16.32 6.00 15.45
N ILE A 314 14.99 5.91 15.43
CA ILE A 314 14.22 5.69 14.20
C ILE A 314 13.27 6.87 13.98
N ILE A 315 13.35 7.44 12.78
CA ILE A 315 12.57 8.62 12.37
C ILE A 315 11.82 8.25 11.09
N ASN A 316 10.50 8.45 11.10
CA ASN A 316 9.68 8.41 9.89
C ASN A 316 9.52 9.84 9.36
N PHE A 317 9.46 9.99 8.04
CA PHE A 317 9.18 11.24 7.36
C PHE A 317 7.75 11.19 6.81
N GLU A 318 6.83 11.77 7.57
CA GLU A 318 5.41 11.78 7.24
C GLU A 318 5.10 13.01 6.38
N PHE A 319 4.41 12.83 5.25
CA PHE A 319 4.06 13.94 4.38
C PHE A 319 2.89 14.73 4.98
N ASP A 320 3.13 16.02 5.25
CA ASP A 320 2.10 16.94 5.71
C ASP A 320 1.51 17.67 4.51
N GLU A 321 0.25 17.37 4.18
CA GLU A 321 -0.45 17.97 3.04
C GLU A 321 -0.68 19.49 3.19
N ALA A 322 -0.82 19.98 4.42
CA ALA A 322 -1.03 21.41 4.67
C ALA A 322 0.26 22.20 4.49
N LEU A 323 1.39 21.61 4.86
CA LEU A 323 2.71 22.21 4.68
C LEU A 323 3.32 21.94 3.30
N GLY A 324 2.90 20.86 2.63
CA GLY A 324 3.44 20.43 1.34
C GLY A 324 4.83 19.79 1.42
N PHE A 325 5.31 19.44 2.62
CA PHE A 325 6.64 18.87 2.85
C PHE A 325 6.58 17.65 3.80
N SER A 326 7.61 16.82 3.78
CA SER A 326 7.74 15.69 4.70
C SER A 326 8.34 16.14 6.03
N VAL A 327 7.62 15.91 7.13
CA VAL A 327 8.02 16.29 8.49
C VAL A 327 8.65 15.07 9.18
N PRO A 328 9.84 15.22 9.82
CA PRO A 328 10.44 14.14 10.60
C PRO A 328 9.66 13.92 11.90
N VAL A 329 9.20 12.69 12.10
CA VAL A 329 8.53 12.22 13.32
C VAL A 329 9.40 11.13 13.94
N GLU A 330 9.95 11.42 15.11
CA GLU A 330 10.68 10.42 15.90
C GLU A 330 9.71 9.36 16.41
N LYS A 331 9.98 8.09 16.08
CA LYS A 331 9.16 6.94 16.48
C LYS A 331 9.78 6.16 17.63
N VAL A 332 11.11 6.10 17.64
CA VAL A 332 11.90 5.29 18.59
C VAL A 332 13.14 6.07 18.98
N ASP A 333 13.37 6.20 20.28
CA ASP A 333 14.65 6.56 20.89
C ASP A 333 15.00 5.45 21.90
N GLY A 334 15.71 4.44 21.43
CA GLY A 334 15.97 3.17 22.11
C GLY A 334 17.27 3.14 22.89
N GLU A 335 17.25 2.45 24.03
CA GLU A 335 18.42 2.30 24.89
C GLU A 335 19.46 1.31 24.33
N ASN A 336 19.07 0.47 23.38
CA ASN A 336 19.91 -0.54 22.73
C ASN A 336 20.54 -1.53 23.72
N LYS A 337 19.73 -2.02 24.67
CA LYS A 337 20.17 -2.89 25.78
C LYS A 337 19.74 -4.35 25.64
N GLY A 338 19.02 -4.69 24.57
CA GLY A 338 18.47 -6.01 24.36
C GLY A 338 17.03 -6.13 24.85
N ILE A 339 16.37 -7.18 24.38
CA ILE A 339 14.95 -7.41 24.64
C ILE A 339 14.73 -7.83 26.09
N ARG A 340 13.68 -7.25 26.67
CA ARG A 340 13.18 -7.56 28.01
C ARG A 340 11.70 -7.90 27.91
N HIS A 341 11.29 -8.90 28.66
CA HIS A 341 9.91 -9.39 28.67
C HIS A 341 9.12 -8.95 29.91
N SER A 342 9.77 -8.27 30.86
CA SER A 342 9.15 -7.85 32.10
C SER A 342 9.61 -6.45 32.49
N PHE A 343 8.66 -5.63 32.96
CA PHE A 343 8.85 -4.22 33.24
C PHE A 343 8.18 -3.83 34.55
N GLN A 344 8.93 -3.16 35.42
CA GLN A 344 8.42 -2.65 36.69
C GLN A 344 7.92 -1.23 36.50
N ILE A 345 6.66 -0.97 36.85
CA ILE A 345 6.03 0.34 36.80
C ILE A 345 5.68 0.77 38.22
N LEU A 346 6.23 1.92 38.61
CA LEU A 346 6.11 2.49 39.95
C LEU A 346 5.38 3.84 39.95
N GLU A 347 5.18 4.41 38.77
CA GLU A 347 4.68 5.76 38.57
C GLU A 347 3.50 5.83 37.57
N ASP A 348 2.61 6.78 37.80
CA ASP A 348 1.53 7.22 36.91
C ASP A 348 2.05 8.38 36.02
N ALA A 349 2.21 8.11 34.73
CA ALA A 349 2.70 9.07 33.75
C ALA A 349 1.76 10.26 33.50
N PHE A 350 0.48 10.18 33.90
CA PHE A 350 -0.49 11.27 33.77
C PHE A 350 -0.69 12.06 35.07
N ALA A 351 -0.10 11.63 36.18
CA ALA A 351 -0.28 12.30 37.46
C ALA A 351 0.33 13.72 37.46
N GLN A 352 -0.44 14.69 37.96
CA GLN A 352 0.05 16.03 38.27
C GLN A 352 0.45 16.07 39.75
N GLY A 353 1.75 16.25 40.03
CA GLY A 353 2.28 16.25 41.39
C GLY A 353 2.91 14.90 41.77
N ALA A 354 2.35 14.22 42.79
CA ALA A 354 2.88 12.94 43.26
C ALA A 354 2.64 11.84 42.22
N ARG A 355 3.72 11.31 41.63
CA ARG A 355 3.66 10.32 40.55
C ARG A 355 3.50 8.88 41.00
N ARG A 356 3.66 8.57 42.28
CA ARG A 356 3.54 7.19 42.77
C ARG A 356 2.17 6.61 42.42
N LEU A 357 2.15 5.35 41.97
CA LEU A 357 0.90 4.62 41.77
C LEU A 357 0.06 4.61 43.07
N VAL A 358 -1.26 4.64 42.90
CA VAL A 358 -2.23 4.67 43.98
C VAL A 358 -3.02 3.37 43.94
N ASN A 359 -3.12 2.69 45.08
CA ASN A 359 -3.89 1.45 45.14
C ASN A 359 -5.37 1.70 44.85
N HIS A 360 -6.03 0.70 44.27
CA HIS A 360 -7.45 0.73 43.90
C HIS A 360 -7.83 1.81 42.86
N LYS A 361 -6.85 2.44 42.23
CA LYS A 361 -7.05 3.25 41.02
C LYS A 361 -6.78 2.37 39.79
N THR A 362 -7.68 2.42 38.80
CA THR A 362 -7.48 1.71 37.53
C THR A 362 -6.57 2.51 36.60
N TYR A 363 -5.58 1.82 36.05
CA TYR A 363 -4.64 2.28 35.04
C TYR A 363 -4.82 1.42 33.78
N TYR A 364 -4.47 1.96 32.62
CA TYR A 364 -4.64 1.27 31.34
C TYR A 364 -3.31 1.24 30.61
N TYR A 365 -2.90 0.06 30.15
CA TYR A 365 -1.64 -0.13 29.45
C TYR A 365 -1.85 -0.85 28.12
N VAL A 366 -0.99 -0.53 27.16
CA VAL A 366 -0.90 -1.24 25.88
C VAL A 366 0.56 -1.50 25.58
N ALA A 367 0.87 -2.68 25.06
CA ALA A 367 2.18 -3.02 24.54
C ALA A 367 2.06 -3.20 23.02
N VAL A 368 3.02 -2.67 22.28
CA VAL A 368 3.12 -2.85 20.83
C VAL A 368 4.51 -3.35 20.47
N ALA A 369 4.59 -4.19 19.45
CA ALA A 369 5.84 -4.53 18.79
C ALA A 369 6.10 -3.56 17.63
N TYR A 370 7.36 -3.35 17.29
CA TYR A 370 7.73 -2.61 16.10
C TYR A 370 8.82 -3.31 15.31
N ALA A 371 8.82 -3.03 14.01
CA ALA A 371 9.77 -3.56 13.07
C ALA A 371 10.48 -2.43 12.32
N TYR A 372 11.69 -2.73 11.87
CA TYR A 372 12.60 -1.81 11.21
C TYR A 372 13.03 -2.33 9.84
N ASN A 373 13.10 -1.41 8.87
CA ASN A 373 13.82 -1.57 7.61
C ASN A 373 14.41 -0.22 7.20
N GLN A 374 15.65 -0.20 6.70
CA GLN A 374 16.23 0.98 6.08
C GLN A 374 17.13 0.57 4.92
N PHE A 375 16.53 0.37 3.74
CA PHE A 375 17.31 -0.02 2.55
C PHE A 375 18.25 1.09 2.08
N LYS A 376 17.84 2.35 2.27
CA LYS A 376 18.64 3.54 2.00
C LYS A 376 18.23 4.65 2.95
N LYS A 377 19.21 5.33 3.55
CA LYS A 377 18.95 6.48 4.42
C LYS A 377 18.29 7.61 3.63
N TYR A 378 17.21 8.17 4.17
CA TYR A 378 16.59 9.39 3.67
C TYR A 378 17.13 10.61 4.42
N ASP A 379 17.59 11.62 3.69
CA ASP A 379 17.96 12.93 4.25
C ASP A 379 17.47 14.05 3.32
N PRO A 380 16.54 14.92 3.77
CA PRO A 380 16.02 16.01 2.95
C PRO A 380 17.06 17.10 2.65
N ASN A 381 18.18 17.16 3.38
CA ASN A 381 19.20 18.19 3.20
C ASN A 381 20.37 17.75 2.29
N ASP A 382 20.41 16.48 1.89
CA ASP A 382 21.48 15.92 1.08
C ASP A 382 20.93 15.33 -0.21
N ALA A 383 21.38 15.87 -1.35
CA ALA A 383 20.94 15.48 -2.67
C ALA A 383 21.14 13.98 -2.98
N LEU A 384 22.12 13.32 -2.33
CA LEU A 384 22.41 11.90 -2.53
C LEU A 384 21.46 10.95 -1.77
N PHE A 385 20.70 11.49 -0.81
CA PHE A 385 19.82 10.73 0.09
C PHE A 385 18.33 11.12 -0.07
N LEU A 386 17.97 11.90 -1.09
CA LEU A 386 16.58 12.28 -1.38
C LEU A 386 15.71 11.11 -1.85
N ASP A 387 16.31 10.04 -2.36
CA ASP A 387 15.68 8.80 -2.79
C ASP A 387 15.67 7.71 -1.70
N GLY A 388 16.05 8.06 -0.48
CA GLY A 388 16.02 7.13 0.66
C GLY A 388 14.61 6.74 1.13
N GLN A 389 14.57 5.73 2.00
CA GLN A 389 13.34 5.23 2.60
C GLN A 389 12.77 6.23 3.63
N LYS A 390 11.53 6.67 3.39
CA LYS A 390 10.85 7.64 4.25
C LYS A 390 10.20 7.04 5.49
N ILE A 391 9.86 5.75 5.48
CA ILE A 391 9.14 5.08 6.58
C ILE A 391 9.96 3.89 7.11
N PRO A 392 11.05 4.09 7.86
CA PRO A 392 11.82 2.97 8.40
C PRO A 392 11.15 2.19 9.53
N TYR A 393 10.18 2.80 10.22
CA TYR A 393 9.46 2.20 11.36
C TYR A 393 8.03 1.80 10.98
N ILE A 394 7.63 0.59 11.38
CA ILE A 394 6.23 0.15 11.41
C ILE A 394 5.91 -0.46 12.78
N SER A 395 4.67 -0.33 13.23
CA SER A 395 4.21 -0.84 14.52
C SER A 395 2.97 -1.72 14.40
N SER A 396 2.71 -2.51 15.44
CA SER A 396 1.55 -3.38 15.55
C SER A 396 0.24 -2.66 15.27
N ARG A 397 -0.62 -3.32 14.48
CA ARG A 397 -2.01 -2.89 14.21
C ARG A 397 -3.03 -3.85 14.82
N LEU A 398 -2.67 -5.12 14.92
CA LEU A 398 -3.49 -6.19 15.47
C LEU A 398 -2.81 -6.78 16.70
N ASN A 399 -3.62 -7.41 17.54
CA ASN A 399 -3.19 -8.14 18.71
C ASN A 399 -2.73 -9.55 18.32
N PHE A 400 -2.08 -10.27 19.22
CA PHE A 400 -1.53 -11.64 18.99
C PHE A 400 -2.56 -12.70 18.52
N ASP A 401 -3.85 -12.39 18.64
CA ASP A 401 -4.99 -13.23 18.27
C ASP A 401 -5.72 -12.71 17.00
N GLY A 402 -5.17 -11.69 16.34
CA GLY A 402 -5.75 -11.05 15.15
C GLY A 402 -6.88 -10.05 15.45
N THR A 403 -7.19 -9.80 16.73
CA THR A 403 -8.19 -8.78 17.11
C THR A 403 -7.59 -7.38 17.14
N ALA A 404 -8.45 -6.36 17.28
CA ALA A 404 -7.98 -4.98 17.49
C ALA A 404 -7.25 -4.87 18.85
N ILE A 405 -6.16 -4.10 18.88
CA ILE A 405 -5.39 -3.89 20.10
C ILE A 405 -6.24 -3.14 21.13
N SER A 406 -6.51 -3.80 22.26
CA SER A 406 -7.24 -3.23 23.39
C SER A 406 -6.33 -2.95 24.58
N SER A 407 -6.68 -1.95 25.38
CA SER A 407 -5.97 -1.67 26.62
C SER A 407 -6.19 -2.75 27.67
N THR A 408 -5.14 -3.06 28.42
CA THR A 408 -5.20 -3.96 29.58
C THR A 408 -5.35 -3.12 30.85
N PRO A 409 -6.45 -3.25 31.60
CA PRO A 409 -6.62 -2.54 32.85
C PRO A 409 -5.73 -3.15 33.95
N ALA A 410 -5.28 -2.31 34.87
CA ALA A 410 -4.49 -2.69 36.03
C ALA A 410 -4.89 -1.88 37.26
N VAL A 411 -5.06 -2.53 38.40
CA VAL A 411 -5.49 -1.94 39.66
C VAL A 411 -4.49 -2.33 40.76
N PRO A 412 -3.43 -1.53 41.02
CA PRO A 412 -2.47 -1.81 42.06
C PRO A 412 -3.17 -2.06 43.41
N HIS A 413 -2.78 -3.12 44.11
CA HIS A 413 -3.33 -3.48 45.39
C HIS A 413 -2.37 -4.43 46.12
N ASN A 414 -2.51 -4.55 47.44
CA ASN A 414 -1.72 -5.54 48.18
C ASN A 414 -2.21 -6.95 47.80
N PRO A 415 -1.36 -7.83 47.23
CA PRO A 415 -1.77 -9.17 46.77
C PRO A 415 -1.93 -10.19 47.91
N MET A 416 -1.52 -9.86 49.14
CA MET A 416 -1.63 -10.79 50.29
C MET A 416 -3.01 -11.44 50.45
N PRO A 417 -4.15 -10.73 50.30
CA PRO A 417 -5.48 -11.34 50.42
C PRO A 417 -5.75 -12.42 49.37
N GLU A 418 -5.15 -12.31 48.18
CA GLU A 418 -5.29 -13.29 47.10
C GLU A 418 -4.33 -14.48 47.26
N ALA A 419 -3.22 -14.26 48.00
CA ALA A 419 -2.20 -15.26 48.28
C ALA A 419 -2.37 -15.95 49.65
N ASP A 420 -3.60 -16.05 50.16
CA ASP A 420 -3.95 -16.66 51.46
C ASP A 420 -3.13 -16.11 52.65
N GLY A 421 -2.76 -14.82 52.61
CA GLY A 421 -1.95 -14.16 53.65
C GLY A 421 -0.43 -14.35 53.50
N THR A 422 0.03 -14.94 52.40
CA THR A 422 1.47 -15.10 52.11
C THR A 422 2.08 -13.79 51.62
N TYR A 423 3.13 -13.31 52.30
CA TYR A 423 3.89 -12.14 51.87
C TYR A 423 5.04 -12.53 50.94
N GLN A 424 5.12 -11.93 49.76
CA GLN A 424 6.28 -12.04 48.89
C GLN A 424 7.36 -11.05 49.33
N MET A 425 8.41 -11.55 49.98
CA MET A 425 9.58 -10.76 50.43
C MET A 425 10.62 -10.51 49.32
N ILE A 426 10.43 -11.10 48.13
CA ILE A 426 11.41 -11.06 47.04
C ILE A 426 11.05 -9.89 46.12
N GLY A 427 11.97 -8.92 46.01
CA GLY A 427 11.80 -7.79 45.11
C GLY A 427 11.98 -8.15 43.64
N TYR A 428 11.38 -7.35 42.76
CA TYR A 428 11.53 -7.48 41.31
C TYR A 428 13.00 -7.54 40.87
N GLY A 429 13.31 -8.43 39.93
CA GLY A 429 14.67 -8.65 39.42
C GLY A 429 15.56 -9.57 40.28
N SER A 430 15.04 -10.08 41.40
CA SER A 430 15.73 -11.12 42.18
C SER A 430 15.73 -12.44 41.41
N THR A 431 16.89 -13.05 41.23
CA THR A 431 17.03 -14.34 40.55
C THR A 431 17.65 -15.37 41.49
N PRO A 432 17.22 -16.64 41.46
CA PRO A 432 17.96 -17.69 42.14
C PRO A 432 19.36 -17.77 41.53
N ARG A 433 20.38 -18.01 42.36
CA ARG A 433 21.75 -18.18 41.87
C ARG A 433 21.84 -19.50 41.10
N ILE A 434 21.72 -19.44 39.78
CA ILE A 434 21.88 -20.60 38.90
C ILE A 434 23.38 -20.77 38.64
N THR A 435 23.94 -21.90 39.07
CA THR A 435 25.33 -22.29 38.76
C THR A 435 25.30 -23.43 37.77
N ARG A 436 25.76 -23.21 36.54
CA ARG A 436 25.91 -24.27 35.54
C ARG A 436 27.13 -25.11 35.92
N LEU A 437 26.92 -26.38 36.26
CA LEU A 437 27.97 -27.29 36.71
C LEU A 437 28.71 -27.97 35.55
N ASP A 438 28.09 -28.12 34.38
CA ASP A 438 28.73 -28.54 33.14
C ASP A 438 27.84 -28.27 31.91
N GLY A 439 28.43 -28.22 30.72
CA GLY A 439 27.74 -28.25 29.42
C GLY A 439 28.23 -27.25 28.38
#